data_AF-A0A4C1W009-F1
#
_entry.id   AF-A0A4C1W009-F1
#
_cell.length_a   1.000
_cell.length_b   1.000
_cell.length_c   1.000
_cell.angle_alpha   90.00
_cell.angle_beta   90.00
_cell.angle_gamma   90.00
#
_symmetry.space_group_name_H-M   'P 1'
#
loop_
_entity.id
_entity.type
_entity.pdbx_description
1 polymer ?
#
loop_
_entity_poly.entity_id
_entity_poly.type
_entity_poly.pdbx_seq_one_letter_code
_entity_poly.pdbx_strand_id
1 'polypeptide(L)'
;MHWEGIHHSNTVTRRYPLFNRGRVSFLDEFVKLVSCVLPFILRENQPINNFSCTANKAIIFASKKVALVTHRAHDPDLAMPPNSRKLFGAFKVIVWVLVVFHTSEAKKSKQNAPATCPIGFSIAYTKEDGDPICYRLKGPEKFSDKFVDCAGNLFTWDLFADLVSIPHDGRIWSDYKTLYPGGPFIDWSFAESTGNILTSTFRVGYDTEQGINDEFCTVFDEQKNLLAVKCNERYHRYCFVRPYEYSDLKECDSVSNYIRFWSPRASCLRASRGVEGSVIRATWRQAKDLCAKEGTSLMQRGWRYANYPGLHLSNASEIRSEPLGLIMTPGEKLMWLDFDDGNRAVERSEWTFRTHTFPVNSSLVALVDDEWQLVDSAHVFYNVICEKAVHLPRVNLTIRNEEGKLLLTVDDSSVKKDDIWCFSDSVIFYPSRVQVSQTQVPSEYLLGTITEGYYWCIHSNSVNFTVSESNKELYIRDPSAVENLYAIKIRARRKYSFENLDKLSKIWSKKLSEYLYLRTHYLQQYGQFKTQDVKEIEDVLKKYKHESGGWSDDDDVVLYQKIKRVYLDRKTVLLHALISSEVMPSSPGLWDDLEVVYMRPTYHCKGFGNVLTSHLGKSYRYR
;
A
#
# COMPACT_ATOMS: atom_id res chain seq x y z
N MET A 1 55.62 -21.55 -22.50
CA MET A 1 56.90 -21.34 -21.79
C MET A 1 56.70 -21.76 -20.34
N HIS A 2 57.69 -22.49 -19.81
CA HIS A 2 57.92 -23.08 -18.48
C HIS A 2 57.25 -22.41 -17.25
N TRP A 3 56.92 -23.05 -16.11
CA TRP A 3 57.19 -24.38 -15.53
C TRP A 3 56.24 -24.60 -14.32
N GLU A 4 56.13 -25.86 -13.87
CA GLU A 4 55.63 -26.37 -12.57
C GLU A 4 56.33 -25.66 -11.38
N GLY A 5 55.81 -25.49 -10.17
CA GLY A 5 55.19 -26.42 -9.21
C GLY A 5 55.90 -26.28 -7.84
N ILE A 6 55.29 -26.77 -6.75
CA ILE A 6 55.85 -27.12 -5.40
C ILE A 6 55.64 -26.15 -4.21
N HIS A 7 54.66 -26.53 -3.37
CA HIS A 7 54.64 -26.78 -1.91
C HIS A 7 55.39 -25.98 -0.81
N HIS A 8 54.62 -25.77 0.28
CA HIS A 8 54.95 -25.73 1.73
C HIS A 8 55.92 -24.65 2.26
N SER A 9 55.91 -24.18 3.52
CA SER A 9 54.98 -24.03 4.66
C SER A 9 55.82 -23.40 5.79
N ASN A 10 55.17 -22.65 6.70
CA ASN A 10 55.53 -22.48 8.12
C ASN A 10 56.63 -21.48 8.58
N THR A 11 56.13 -20.41 9.21
CA THR A 11 56.36 -19.96 10.60
C THR A 11 57.69 -19.36 11.09
N VAL A 12 57.56 -18.27 11.88
CA VAL A 12 58.14 -18.02 13.24
C VAL A 12 58.84 -16.65 13.48
N THR A 13 58.12 -15.78 14.21
CA THR A 13 58.49 -14.88 15.36
C THR A 13 59.54 -13.74 15.33
N ARG A 14 59.17 -12.62 15.99
CA ARG A 14 59.80 -11.86 17.13
C ARG A 14 59.40 -10.36 17.06
N ARG A 15 59.15 -9.51 18.08
CA ARG A 15 59.17 -9.49 19.58
C ARG A 15 58.43 -8.21 20.11
N TYR A 16 57.64 -8.34 21.20
CA TYR A 16 57.37 -7.52 22.44
C TYR A 16 57.10 -5.98 22.45
N PRO A 17 56.55 -5.35 23.54
CA PRO A 17 56.18 -5.86 24.90
C PRO A 17 54.79 -5.47 25.50
N LEU A 18 54.58 -6.00 26.71
CA LEU A 18 53.46 -6.00 27.67
C LEU A 18 52.99 -4.64 28.25
N PHE A 19 51.70 -4.55 28.63
CA PHE A 19 51.23 -4.06 29.94
C PHE A 19 49.83 -4.65 30.29
N ASN A 20 49.51 -4.64 31.58
CA ASN A 20 48.71 -5.64 32.31
C ASN A 20 47.39 -5.07 32.89
N ARG A 21 46.45 -5.95 33.27
CA ARG A 21 45.26 -5.79 34.18
C ARG A 21 43.85 -5.45 33.63
N GLY A 22 43.03 -6.50 33.46
CA GLY A 22 41.88 -6.81 34.34
C GLY A 22 40.50 -6.13 34.13
N ARG A 23 39.52 -6.87 33.56
CA ARG A 23 38.08 -6.75 33.87
C ARG A 23 37.39 -8.12 33.71
N VAL A 24 36.83 -8.62 34.81
CA VAL A 24 35.89 -9.76 34.85
C VAL A 24 34.52 -9.24 34.40
N SER A 25 33.85 -9.99 33.53
CA SER A 25 32.67 -9.52 32.80
C SER A 25 31.36 -9.68 33.59
N PHE A 26 30.51 -8.67 33.47
CA PHE A 26 29.17 -8.52 34.03
C PHE A 26 28.18 -9.64 33.62
N LEU A 27 28.51 -10.44 32.59
CA LEU A 27 27.65 -11.53 32.12
C LEU A 27 27.57 -12.71 33.11
N ASP A 28 28.64 -13.01 33.84
CA ASP A 28 28.67 -14.20 34.72
C ASP A 28 27.84 -14.04 36.00
N GLU A 29 27.66 -12.82 36.51
CA GLU A 29 26.75 -12.56 37.64
C GLU A 29 25.29 -12.47 37.19
N PHE A 30 25.03 -11.98 35.97
CA PHE A 30 23.67 -11.88 35.43
C PHE A 30 23.06 -13.27 35.16
N VAL A 31 23.84 -14.21 34.63
CA VAL A 31 23.41 -15.60 34.39
C VAL A 31 23.09 -16.32 35.71
N LYS A 32 23.82 -16.05 36.78
CA LYS A 32 23.54 -16.63 38.12
C LYS A 32 22.28 -16.04 38.77
N LEU A 33 21.98 -14.76 38.54
CA LEU A 33 20.79 -14.12 39.10
C LEU A 33 19.50 -14.62 38.41
N VAL A 34 19.54 -14.79 37.09
CA VAL A 34 18.40 -15.30 36.29
C VAL A 34 18.12 -16.78 36.61
N SER A 35 19.17 -17.57 36.87
CA SER A 35 19.04 -19.01 37.19
C SER A 35 18.39 -19.30 38.56
N CYS A 36 18.40 -18.35 39.50
CA CYS A 36 17.78 -18.51 40.82
C CYS A 36 16.29 -18.13 40.86
N VAL A 37 15.80 -17.31 39.92
CA VAL A 37 14.43 -16.77 39.96
C VAL A 37 13.48 -17.55 39.03
N LEU A 38 13.98 -18.09 37.92
CA LEU A 38 13.20 -18.87 36.96
C LEU A 38 12.46 -20.10 37.54
N PRO A 39 13.01 -20.85 38.54
CA PRO A 39 12.31 -22.02 39.09
C PRO A 39 11.12 -21.68 39.98
N PHE A 40 11.00 -20.44 40.47
CA PHE A 40 9.91 -20.01 41.35
C PHE A 40 8.68 -19.51 40.57
N ILE A 41 8.86 -19.15 39.30
CA ILE A 41 7.80 -18.64 38.41
C ILE A 41 7.17 -19.78 37.57
N LEU A 42 7.90 -20.88 37.35
CA LEU A 42 7.47 -21.98 36.46
C LEU A 42 6.79 -23.18 37.16
N ARG A 43 6.45 -23.08 38.45
CA ARG A 43 5.65 -24.09 39.17
C ARG A 43 4.32 -23.49 39.63
N GLU A 44 3.37 -23.31 38.71
CA GLU A 44 1.95 -23.24 39.05
C GLU A 44 1.12 -23.38 37.75
N ASN A 45 0.81 -24.63 37.41
CA ASN A 45 -0.18 -25.00 36.41
C ASN A 45 -1.15 -25.96 37.09
N GLN A 46 -2.36 -25.48 37.46
CA GLN A 46 -3.66 -26.20 37.61
C GLN A 46 -4.67 -25.32 38.39
N PRO A 47 -6.00 -25.55 38.27
CA PRO A 47 -6.96 -24.46 38.10
C PRO A 47 -7.91 -24.20 39.30
N ILE A 48 -8.52 -23.00 39.28
CA ILE A 48 -9.77 -22.54 39.94
C ILE A 48 -9.72 -22.05 41.42
N ASN A 49 -10.16 -20.78 41.56
CA ASN A 49 -10.82 -20.06 42.66
C ASN A 49 -10.06 -19.57 43.92
N ASN A 50 -10.15 -18.24 44.10
CA ASN A 50 -9.97 -17.45 45.32
C ASN A 50 -8.62 -17.53 46.03
N PHE A 51 -7.68 -16.63 45.69
CA PHE A 51 -6.71 -16.11 46.66
C PHE A 51 -6.31 -14.66 46.34
N SER A 52 -6.88 -13.73 47.12
CA SER A 52 -6.30 -12.40 47.36
C SER A 52 -5.29 -12.52 48.50
N CYS A 53 -4.20 -11.74 48.42
CA CYS A 53 -3.13 -11.53 49.42
C CYS A 53 -1.94 -12.51 49.47
N THR A 54 -0.93 -12.29 48.63
CA THR A 54 0.48 -12.70 48.95
C THR A 54 1.61 -11.79 48.46
N ALA A 55 1.38 -10.73 47.67
CA ALA A 55 2.45 -9.80 47.28
C ALA A 55 2.75 -8.71 48.35
N ASN A 56 1.72 -8.16 49.00
CA ASN A 56 1.89 -7.07 49.97
C ASN A 56 2.63 -7.49 51.26
N LYS A 57 2.50 -8.76 51.69
CA LYS A 57 3.20 -9.24 52.89
C LYS A 57 4.71 -9.40 52.70
N ALA A 58 5.16 -9.78 51.51
CA ALA A 58 6.59 -9.88 51.19
C ALA A 58 7.24 -8.49 51.12
N ILE A 59 6.54 -7.50 50.55
CA ILE A 59 7.00 -6.11 50.46
C ILE A 59 7.07 -5.46 51.85
N ILE A 60 6.11 -5.73 52.75
CA ILE A 60 6.12 -5.22 54.14
C ILE A 60 7.24 -5.86 54.97
N PHE A 61 7.56 -7.15 54.74
CA PHE A 61 8.65 -7.83 55.45
C PHE A 61 10.04 -7.33 55.01
N ALA A 62 10.21 -7.05 53.72
CA ALA A 62 11.45 -6.48 53.17
C ALA A 62 11.65 -5.02 53.64
N SER A 63 10.60 -4.20 53.65
CA SER A 63 10.67 -2.80 54.11
C SER A 63 10.90 -2.68 55.62
N LYS A 64 10.37 -3.59 56.45
CA LYS A 64 10.71 -3.64 57.89
C LYS A 64 12.18 -4.01 58.16
N LYS A 65 12.77 -4.92 57.37
CA LYS A 65 14.20 -5.25 57.51
C LYS A 65 15.13 -4.11 57.04
N VAL A 66 14.75 -3.36 56.02
CA VAL A 66 15.51 -2.20 55.53
C VAL A 66 15.41 -1.03 56.50
N ALA A 67 14.23 -0.77 57.09
CA ALA A 67 14.05 0.26 58.12
C ALA A 67 14.92 -0.01 59.38
N LEU A 68 15.10 -1.29 59.75
CA LEU A 68 15.96 -1.69 60.87
C LEU A 68 17.46 -1.45 60.60
N VAL A 69 17.87 -1.47 59.32
CA VAL A 69 19.26 -1.21 58.91
C VAL A 69 19.52 0.29 58.79
N THR A 70 18.55 1.09 58.37
CA THR A 70 18.68 2.56 58.30
C THR A 70 18.64 3.24 59.66
N HIS A 71 17.95 2.68 60.66
CA HIS A 71 17.88 3.28 62.01
C HIS A 71 19.17 3.12 62.84
N ARG A 72 20.11 2.27 62.42
CA ARG A 72 21.45 2.13 63.01
C ARG A 72 22.54 2.98 62.34
N ALA A 73 22.19 3.83 61.36
CA ALA A 73 23.14 4.62 60.58
C ALA A 73 23.24 6.11 61.01
N HIS A 74 22.77 6.46 62.21
CA HIS A 74 22.94 7.78 62.82
C HIS A 74 23.94 7.73 64.00
N ASP A 75 25.13 7.19 63.73
CA ASP A 75 26.31 7.35 64.59
C ASP A 75 27.49 7.67 63.66
N PRO A 76 28.15 8.84 63.78
CA PRO A 76 29.02 9.36 62.72
C PRO A 76 30.41 8.70 62.61
N ASP A 77 30.76 7.71 63.43
CA ASP A 77 32.11 7.09 63.44
C ASP A 77 32.20 5.62 62.98
N LEU A 78 31.22 5.11 62.24
CA LEU A 78 31.28 3.75 61.67
C LEU A 78 31.30 3.74 60.14
N ALA A 79 32.49 3.46 59.58
CA ALA A 79 32.68 3.22 58.16
C ALA A 79 31.76 2.09 57.66
N MET A 80 30.91 2.40 56.67
CA MET A 80 30.03 1.41 56.06
C MET A 80 30.83 0.25 55.43
N PRO A 81 30.45 -1.02 55.67
CA PRO A 81 31.10 -2.15 55.03
C PRO A 81 30.85 -2.16 53.52
N PRO A 82 31.82 -2.61 52.69
CA PRO A 82 31.80 -2.49 51.23
C PRO A 82 30.63 -3.20 50.51
N ASN A 83 29.85 -4.02 51.22
CA ASN A 83 28.69 -4.72 50.69
C ASN A 83 27.39 -3.88 50.66
N SER A 84 27.31 -2.75 51.39
CA SER A 84 26.11 -1.90 51.41
C SER A 84 25.90 -1.09 50.12
N ARG A 85 26.99 -0.73 49.43
CA ARG A 85 26.94 -0.04 48.12
C ARG A 85 26.40 -0.93 47.00
N LYS A 86 26.68 -2.24 47.05
CA LYS A 86 26.14 -3.22 46.09
C LYS A 86 24.63 -3.43 46.29
N LEU A 87 24.18 -3.47 47.54
CA LEU A 87 22.74 -3.57 47.89
C LEU A 87 21.94 -2.32 47.47
N PHE A 88 22.51 -1.12 47.62
CA PHE A 88 21.88 0.11 47.12
C PHE A 88 21.82 0.18 45.59
N GLY A 89 22.83 -0.33 44.89
CA GLY A 89 22.83 -0.46 43.43
C GLY A 89 21.75 -1.43 42.94
N ALA A 90 21.65 -2.61 43.55
CA ALA A 90 20.63 -3.60 43.23
C ALA A 90 19.20 -3.09 43.51
N PHE A 91 19.00 -2.36 44.62
CA PHE A 91 17.70 -1.76 44.94
C PHE A 91 17.30 -0.69 43.92
N LYS A 92 18.23 0.15 43.47
CA LYS A 92 17.96 1.11 42.39
C LYS A 92 17.57 0.44 41.08
N VAL A 93 18.24 -0.66 40.71
CA VAL A 93 17.90 -1.43 39.49
C VAL A 93 16.51 -2.09 39.62
N ILE A 94 16.18 -2.67 40.78
CA ILE A 94 14.87 -3.29 41.02
C ILE A 94 13.76 -2.22 40.98
N VAL A 95 13.97 -1.05 41.60
CA VAL A 95 13.01 0.06 41.53
C VAL A 95 12.88 0.58 40.09
N TRP A 96 13.98 0.67 39.34
CA TRP A 96 13.94 1.07 37.94
C TRP A 96 13.18 0.06 37.08
N VAL A 97 13.42 -1.24 37.27
CA VAL A 97 12.70 -2.32 36.57
C VAL A 97 11.21 -2.29 36.95
N LEU A 98 10.87 -2.10 38.22
CA LEU A 98 9.47 -1.99 38.66
C LEU A 98 8.77 -0.72 38.14
N VAL A 99 9.48 0.40 38.03
CA VAL A 99 8.95 1.63 37.41
C VAL A 99 8.78 1.46 35.90
N VAL A 100 9.71 0.78 35.22
CA VAL A 100 9.59 0.45 33.79
C VAL A 100 8.44 -0.54 33.54
N PHE A 101 8.24 -1.52 34.43
CA PHE A 101 7.10 -2.46 34.35
C PHE A 101 5.76 -1.78 34.67
N HIS A 102 5.68 -0.91 35.67
CA HIS A 102 4.45 -0.18 35.95
C HIS A 102 4.14 0.92 34.93
N THR A 103 5.15 1.52 34.28
CA THR A 103 4.91 2.45 33.16
C THR A 103 4.56 1.73 31.85
N SER A 104 4.97 0.47 31.67
CA SER A 104 4.51 -0.36 30.54
C SER A 104 3.09 -0.90 30.77
N GLU A 105 2.71 -1.24 32.01
CA GLU A 105 1.33 -1.58 32.39
C GLU A 105 0.39 -0.38 32.38
N ALA A 106 0.86 0.82 32.75
CA ALA A 106 0.06 2.04 32.66
C ALA A 106 -0.28 2.44 31.22
N LYS A 107 0.54 2.03 30.22
CA LYS A 107 0.18 2.16 28.79
C LYS A 107 -0.91 1.18 28.36
N LYS A 108 -1.05 0.02 29.01
CA LYS A 108 -2.16 -0.92 28.78
C LYS A 108 -3.48 -0.47 29.42
N SER A 109 -3.44 0.37 30.46
CA SER A 109 -4.66 0.90 31.12
C SER A 109 -5.51 1.82 30.22
N LYS A 110 -4.95 2.40 29.14
CA LYS A 110 -5.75 3.14 28.14
C LYS A 110 -6.63 2.23 27.25
N GLN A 111 -6.48 0.90 27.29
CA GLN A 111 -7.29 -0.05 26.49
C GLN A 111 -8.71 -0.28 27.01
N ASN A 112 -9.12 0.32 28.14
CA ASN A 112 -10.45 0.08 28.73
C ASN A 112 -11.51 1.13 28.38
N ALA A 113 -11.21 2.13 27.54
CA ALA A 113 -12.25 2.94 26.93
C ALA A 113 -12.89 2.13 25.79
N PRO A 114 -14.24 2.00 25.71
CA PRO A 114 -14.87 1.31 24.60
C PRO A 114 -14.45 1.97 23.29
N ALA A 115 -13.84 1.18 22.39
CA ALA A 115 -13.44 1.63 21.07
C ALA A 115 -14.67 2.18 20.34
N THR A 116 -14.67 3.49 20.07
CA THR A 116 -15.79 4.17 19.42
C THR A 116 -15.52 4.25 17.93
N CYS A 117 -16.42 3.69 17.12
CA CYS A 117 -16.32 3.73 15.67
C CYS A 117 -17.03 4.94 15.07
N PRO A 118 -16.64 5.39 13.87
CA PRO A 118 -17.39 6.38 13.13
C PRO A 118 -18.83 5.94 12.85
N ILE A 119 -19.70 6.90 12.61
CA ILE A 119 -21.11 6.66 12.30
C ILE A 119 -21.24 5.77 11.05
N GLY A 120 -22.01 4.68 11.16
CA GLY A 120 -22.20 3.70 10.11
C GLY A 120 -21.07 2.65 9.97
N PHE A 121 -20.16 2.57 10.94
CA PHE A 121 -19.15 1.51 11.03
C PHE A 121 -19.46 0.51 12.13
N SER A 122 -19.18 -0.76 11.85
CA SER A 122 -19.19 -1.85 12.81
C SER A 122 -17.79 -2.07 13.37
N ILE A 123 -17.67 -2.64 14.58
CA ILE A 123 -16.38 -3.00 15.17
C ILE A 123 -16.04 -4.46 14.90
N ALA A 124 -14.78 -4.73 14.55
CA ALA A 124 -14.17 -6.05 14.46
C ALA A 124 -12.86 -6.04 15.26
N TYR A 125 -12.30 -7.22 15.51
CA TYR A 125 -11.06 -7.39 16.27
C TYR A 125 -10.09 -8.27 15.48
N THR A 126 -8.80 -7.97 15.59
CA THR A 126 -7.73 -8.84 15.06
C THR A 126 -7.65 -10.15 15.83
N LYS A 127 -7.19 -11.23 15.20
CA LYS A 127 -7.10 -12.56 15.84
C LYS A 127 -5.97 -12.65 16.85
N GLU A 128 -4.82 -12.04 16.56
CA GLU A 128 -3.62 -12.17 17.38
C GLU A 128 -3.65 -11.26 18.62
N ASP A 129 -3.88 -9.96 18.41
CA ASP A 129 -3.74 -8.94 19.46
C ASP A 129 -5.08 -8.46 20.04
N GLY A 130 -6.20 -8.81 19.40
CA GLY A 130 -7.52 -8.31 19.81
C GLY A 130 -7.67 -6.79 19.61
N ASP A 131 -6.90 -6.22 18.69
CA ASP A 131 -6.93 -4.78 18.41
C ASP A 131 -8.23 -4.44 17.65
N PRO A 132 -8.96 -3.39 18.09
CA PRO A 132 -10.21 -3.00 17.47
C PRO A 132 -10.00 -2.30 16.13
N ILE A 133 -10.77 -2.70 15.12
CA ILE A 133 -10.84 -2.10 13.78
C ILE A 133 -12.29 -1.80 13.46
N CYS A 134 -12.56 -0.58 13.01
CA CYS A 134 -13.88 -0.20 12.54
C CYS A 134 -14.00 -0.51 11.04
N TYR A 135 -15.07 -1.16 10.63
CA TYR A 135 -15.31 -1.51 9.24
C TYR A 135 -16.71 -1.13 8.75
N ARG A 136 -16.82 -0.84 7.45
CA ARG A 136 -18.10 -0.82 6.73
C ARG A 136 -17.95 -1.40 5.33
N LEU A 137 -19.04 -1.95 4.82
CA LEU A 137 -19.14 -2.34 3.43
C LEU A 137 -19.53 -1.12 2.58
N LYS A 138 -18.83 -0.93 1.47
CA LYS A 138 -19.00 0.15 0.49
C LYS A 138 -19.24 -0.45 -0.90
N GLY A 139 -19.86 0.32 -1.81
CA GLY A 139 -20.01 -0.06 -3.21
C GLY A 139 -21.36 -0.74 -3.51
N PRO A 140 -21.59 -1.14 -4.78
CA PRO A 140 -20.58 -1.51 -5.76
C PRO A 140 -19.94 -0.31 -6.47
N GLU A 141 -18.62 -0.30 -6.59
CA GLU A 141 -17.82 0.81 -7.13
C GLU A 141 -16.69 0.32 -8.06
N LYS A 142 -16.08 1.21 -8.84
CA LYS A 142 -14.88 0.88 -9.62
C LYS A 142 -13.66 0.81 -8.72
N PHE A 143 -12.61 0.11 -9.16
CA PHE A 143 -11.36 0.03 -8.39
C PHE A 143 -10.71 1.41 -8.17
N SER A 144 -10.84 2.33 -9.13
CA SER A 144 -10.33 3.70 -9.04
C SER A 144 -10.99 4.52 -7.93
N ASP A 145 -12.22 4.16 -7.54
CA ASP A 145 -13.05 4.94 -6.63
C ASP A 145 -12.80 4.55 -5.17
N LYS A 146 -11.81 3.66 -4.92
CA LYS A 146 -11.57 3.02 -3.63
C LYS A 146 -11.45 3.97 -2.44
N PHE A 147 -10.98 5.21 -2.64
CA PHE A 147 -10.86 6.22 -1.59
C PHE A 147 -12.06 7.17 -1.49
N VAL A 148 -12.94 7.21 -2.49
CA VAL A 148 -14.14 8.04 -2.48
C VAL A 148 -14.99 7.63 -1.28
N ASP A 149 -15.23 8.54 -0.35
CA ASP A 149 -15.98 8.29 0.87
C ASP A 149 -15.40 7.16 1.75
N CYS A 150 -14.20 6.64 1.46
CA CYS A 150 -13.53 5.53 2.15
C CYS A 150 -12.15 5.98 2.64
N ALA A 151 -12.10 7.16 3.24
CA ALA A 151 -10.85 7.78 3.62
C ALA A 151 -10.26 7.13 4.87
N GLY A 152 -8.93 7.10 4.93
CA GLY A 152 -8.20 6.38 5.98
C GLY A 152 -8.32 4.87 5.86
N ASN A 153 -8.70 4.35 4.68
CA ASN A 153 -8.85 2.92 4.45
C ASN A 153 -7.53 2.20 4.76
N LEU A 154 -7.51 1.50 5.89
CA LEU A 154 -6.44 0.61 6.32
C LEU A 154 -6.56 -0.77 5.67
N PHE A 155 -7.51 -0.96 4.76
CA PHE A 155 -7.68 -2.24 4.11
C PHE A 155 -6.37 -2.67 3.45
N THR A 156 -5.89 -3.79 3.93
CA THR A 156 -4.94 -4.65 3.24
C THR A 156 -5.56 -6.04 3.24
N TRP A 157 -5.15 -6.87 2.27
CA TRP A 157 -5.57 -8.26 2.26
C TRP A 157 -5.18 -8.98 3.56
N ASP A 158 -3.99 -8.66 4.08
CA ASP A 158 -3.46 -9.25 5.31
C ASP A 158 -4.30 -8.86 6.53
N LEU A 159 -4.70 -7.58 6.65
CA LEU A 159 -5.59 -7.14 7.73
C LEU A 159 -6.95 -7.84 7.64
N PHE A 160 -7.54 -7.92 6.45
CA PHE A 160 -8.81 -8.65 6.28
C PHE A 160 -8.69 -10.13 6.66
N ALA A 161 -7.58 -10.79 6.30
CA ALA A 161 -7.33 -12.18 6.64
C ALA A 161 -7.15 -12.38 8.16
N ASP A 162 -6.64 -11.37 8.86
CA ASP A 162 -6.39 -11.39 10.31
C ASP A 162 -7.62 -11.03 11.17
N LEU A 163 -8.66 -10.39 10.62
CA LEU A 163 -9.87 -10.09 11.39
C LEU A 163 -10.68 -11.35 11.74
N VAL A 164 -11.29 -11.34 12.94
CA VAL A 164 -12.34 -12.30 13.31
C VAL A 164 -13.46 -12.24 12.26
N SER A 165 -13.93 -13.41 11.81
CA SER A 165 -14.73 -13.58 10.59
C SER A 165 -15.79 -12.50 10.38
N ILE A 166 -15.57 -11.65 9.38
CA ILE A 166 -16.56 -10.68 8.91
C ILE A 166 -17.42 -11.39 7.86
N PRO A 167 -18.74 -11.52 8.08
CA PRO A 167 -19.62 -12.10 7.07
C PRO A 167 -19.66 -11.21 5.83
N HIS A 168 -19.56 -11.81 4.65
CA HIS A 168 -19.75 -11.12 3.38
C HIS A 168 -20.45 -12.03 2.39
N ASP A 169 -21.39 -11.44 1.64
CA ASP A 169 -22.05 -12.10 0.53
C ASP A 169 -21.49 -11.54 -0.78
N GLY A 170 -21.14 -12.43 -1.72
CA GLY A 170 -20.65 -12.04 -3.05
C GLY A 170 -19.17 -11.66 -3.13
N ARG A 171 -18.83 -10.89 -4.17
CA ARG A 171 -17.44 -10.54 -4.53
C ARG A 171 -17.06 -9.15 -4.03
N ILE A 172 -15.90 -9.09 -3.37
CA ILE A 172 -15.38 -7.86 -2.77
C ILE A 172 -14.03 -7.53 -3.40
N TRP A 173 -13.80 -6.26 -3.71
CA TRP A 173 -12.48 -5.75 -4.10
C TRP A 173 -11.43 -6.10 -3.06
N SER A 174 -10.30 -6.66 -3.52
CA SER A 174 -9.06 -6.55 -2.76
C SER A 174 -8.25 -5.34 -3.28
N ASP A 175 -7.01 -5.21 -2.82
CA ASP A 175 -6.12 -4.11 -3.20
C ASP A 175 -5.06 -4.50 -4.21
N TYR A 176 -5.17 -5.65 -4.88
CA TYR A 176 -4.23 -5.99 -5.94
C TYR A 176 -4.70 -5.51 -7.31
N LYS A 177 -3.76 -4.89 -8.04
CA LYS A 177 -3.93 -4.42 -9.43
C LYS A 177 -2.79 -4.97 -10.28
N THR A 178 -3.07 -5.27 -11.56
CA THR A 178 -2.03 -5.64 -12.51
C THR A 178 -1.10 -4.47 -12.76
N LEU A 179 0.18 -4.78 -12.73
CA LEU A 179 1.29 -3.86 -12.92
C LEU A 179 1.40 -3.22 -14.31
N TYR A 180 0.93 -3.96 -15.30
CA TYR A 180 0.75 -3.59 -16.69
C TYR A 180 -0.37 -4.49 -17.25
N PRO A 181 -0.97 -4.15 -18.40
CA PRO A 181 -2.04 -4.96 -18.96
C PRO A 181 -1.69 -6.45 -19.07
N GLY A 182 -2.54 -7.30 -18.52
CA GLY A 182 -2.36 -8.76 -18.43
C GLY A 182 -1.16 -9.24 -17.61
N GLY A 183 -0.50 -8.38 -16.84
CA GLY A 183 0.69 -8.68 -16.04
C GLY A 183 0.39 -9.28 -14.66
N PRO A 184 1.42 -9.48 -13.83
CA PRO A 184 1.24 -9.94 -12.46
C PRO A 184 0.61 -8.87 -11.57
N PHE A 185 0.04 -9.31 -10.46
CA PHE A 185 -0.64 -8.46 -9.49
C PHE A 185 0.35 -7.88 -8.47
N ILE A 186 0.21 -6.59 -8.16
CA ILE A 186 0.95 -5.91 -7.11
C ILE A 186 0.00 -5.33 -6.08
N ASP A 187 0.48 -5.22 -4.84
CA ASP A 187 -0.24 -4.55 -3.78
C ASP A 187 -0.37 -3.06 -4.10
N TRP A 188 -1.61 -2.59 -4.15
CA TRP A 188 -1.98 -1.21 -4.43
C TRP A 188 -2.73 -0.59 -3.24
N SER A 189 -2.55 -1.11 -2.02
CA SER A 189 -3.25 -0.65 -0.80
C SER A 189 -2.84 0.74 -0.32
N PHE A 190 -1.67 1.25 -0.72
CA PHE A 190 -1.03 2.46 -0.15
C PHE A 190 -0.55 2.28 1.29
N ALA A 191 -0.31 1.03 1.71
CA ALA A 191 0.44 0.67 2.91
C ALA A 191 1.95 0.52 2.60
N GLU A 192 2.76 0.17 3.60
CA GLU A 192 4.19 -0.10 3.44
C GLU A 192 4.49 -1.17 2.37
N SER A 193 3.58 -2.11 2.19
CA SER A 193 3.63 -3.18 1.20
C SER A 193 3.33 -2.74 -0.24
N THR A 194 2.99 -1.48 -0.48
CA THR A 194 2.64 -0.98 -1.83
C THR A 194 3.77 -1.23 -2.83
N GLY A 195 3.39 -1.84 -3.97
CA GLY A 195 4.31 -2.26 -5.00
C GLY A 195 4.88 -3.67 -4.83
N ASN A 196 4.61 -4.35 -3.71
CA ASN A 196 5.01 -5.75 -3.52
C ASN A 196 4.22 -6.65 -4.47
N ILE A 197 4.92 -7.59 -5.11
CA ILE A 197 4.28 -8.58 -5.97
C ILE A 197 3.46 -9.57 -5.16
N LEU A 198 2.24 -9.85 -5.62
CA LEU A 198 1.49 -11.01 -5.12
C LEU A 198 2.20 -12.27 -5.63
N THR A 199 2.98 -12.92 -4.77
CA THR A 199 3.78 -14.11 -5.11
C THR A 199 2.90 -15.26 -5.65
N SER A 200 1.65 -15.32 -5.22
CA SER A 200 0.62 -16.24 -5.69
C SER A 200 -0.14 -15.77 -6.94
N THR A 201 0.37 -14.80 -7.71
CA THR A 201 -0.28 -14.22 -8.91
C THR A 201 -0.89 -15.28 -9.83
N PHE A 202 -0.19 -16.38 -10.12
CA PHE A 202 -0.70 -17.43 -11.03
C PHE A 202 -1.70 -18.41 -10.40
N ARG A 203 -2.02 -18.24 -9.11
CA ARG A 203 -3.11 -18.92 -8.40
C ARG A 203 -4.39 -18.10 -8.39
N VAL A 204 -4.33 -16.81 -8.78
CA VAL A 204 -5.52 -15.98 -8.99
C VAL A 204 -6.33 -16.56 -10.14
N GLY A 205 -7.63 -16.79 -9.91
CA GLY A 205 -8.53 -17.29 -10.93
C GLY A 205 -8.64 -16.27 -12.06
N TYR A 206 -8.22 -16.66 -13.27
CA TYR A 206 -8.21 -15.79 -14.44
C TYR A 206 -8.88 -16.50 -15.62
N ASP A 207 -9.86 -15.82 -16.21
CA ASP A 207 -10.53 -16.25 -17.42
C ASP A 207 -9.71 -15.84 -18.65
N THR A 208 -9.19 -16.83 -19.37
CA THR A 208 -8.35 -16.62 -20.54
C THR A 208 -9.07 -15.96 -21.72
N GLU A 209 -10.41 -15.98 -21.75
CA GLU A 209 -11.20 -15.31 -22.79
C GLU A 209 -11.11 -13.78 -22.68
N GLN A 210 -10.78 -13.25 -21.50
CA GLN A 210 -10.62 -11.80 -21.30
C GLN A 210 -9.36 -11.23 -21.96
N GLY A 211 -8.40 -12.08 -22.34
CA GLY A 211 -7.16 -11.67 -22.99
C GLY A 211 -6.19 -10.91 -22.09
N ILE A 212 -4.97 -10.65 -22.58
CA ILE A 212 -3.85 -10.09 -21.79
C ILE A 212 -3.60 -8.60 -22.06
N ASN A 213 -4.54 -7.92 -22.72
CA ASN A 213 -4.38 -6.53 -23.16
C ASN A 213 -5.09 -5.52 -22.26
N ASP A 214 -5.85 -5.99 -21.27
CA ASP A 214 -6.60 -5.16 -20.32
C ASP A 214 -5.89 -5.06 -18.97
N GLU A 215 -6.19 -4.00 -18.23
CA GLU A 215 -5.81 -3.89 -16.81
C GLU A 215 -6.78 -4.68 -15.94
N PHE A 216 -6.23 -5.61 -15.15
CA PHE A 216 -7.02 -6.41 -14.22
C PHE A 216 -6.79 -5.96 -12.79
N CYS A 217 -7.82 -6.09 -11.99
CA CYS A 217 -7.81 -5.90 -10.55
C CYS A 217 -8.36 -7.18 -9.93
N THR A 218 -8.09 -7.43 -8.65
CA THR A 218 -8.58 -8.65 -8.02
C THR A 218 -9.76 -8.39 -7.09
N VAL A 219 -10.69 -9.33 -7.10
CA VAL A 219 -11.75 -9.48 -6.10
C VAL A 219 -11.57 -10.80 -5.37
N PHE A 220 -12.08 -10.91 -4.15
CA PHE A 220 -12.21 -12.19 -3.47
C PHE A 220 -13.67 -12.62 -3.39
N ASP A 221 -13.90 -13.93 -3.49
CA ASP A 221 -15.22 -14.55 -3.32
C ASP A 221 -15.51 -14.89 -1.84
N GLU A 222 -16.66 -15.50 -1.58
CA GLU A 222 -17.10 -15.97 -0.26
C GLU A 222 -16.11 -16.96 0.38
N GLN A 223 -15.40 -17.74 -0.45
CA GLN A 223 -14.38 -18.69 -0.03
C GLN A 223 -12.98 -18.05 0.06
N LYS A 224 -12.88 -16.72 -0.10
CA LYS A 224 -11.63 -15.94 -0.07
C LYS A 224 -10.63 -16.30 -1.17
N ASN A 225 -11.10 -16.87 -2.29
CA ASN A 225 -10.27 -17.06 -3.47
C ASN A 225 -10.16 -15.74 -4.25
N LEU A 226 -8.95 -15.38 -4.67
CA LEU A 226 -8.72 -14.22 -5.52
C LEU A 226 -9.06 -14.53 -6.98
N LEU A 227 -9.84 -13.64 -7.61
CA LEU A 227 -10.25 -13.70 -9.00
C LEU A 227 -9.85 -12.40 -9.71
N ALA A 228 -9.34 -12.52 -10.93
CA ALA A 228 -9.01 -11.41 -11.81
C ALA A 228 -10.27 -10.93 -12.53
N VAL A 229 -10.52 -9.62 -12.46
CA VAL A 229 -11.65 -8.93 -13.10
C VAL A 229 -11.15 -7.63 -13.72
N LYS A 230 -11.88 -7.03 -14.66
CA LYS A 230 -11.45 -5.73 -15.21
C LYS A 230 -11.59 -4.64 -14.16
N CYS A 231 -10.59 -3.75 -14.05
CA CYS A 231 -10.59 -2.70 -13.02
C CYS A 231 -11.76 -1.70 -13.12
N ASN A 232 -12.43 -1.62 -14.26
CA ASN A 232 -13.58 -0.75 -14.51
C ASN A 232 -14.94 -1.38 -14.19
N GLU A 233 -14.97 -2.66 -13.82
CA GLU A 233 -16.17 -3.32 -13.29
C GLU A 233 -16.53 -2.76 -11.91
N ARG A 234 -17.69 -3.14 -11.38
CA ARG A 234 -18.21 -2.60 -10.12
C ARG A 234 -18.40 -3.70 -9.09
N TYR A 235 -17.67 -3.62 -7.99
CA TYR A 235 -17.73 -4.56 -6.86
C TYR A 235 -17.78 -3.82 -5.53
N HIS A 236 -18.23 -4.50 -4.48
CA HIS A 236 -18.21 -3.97 -3.14
C HIS A 236 -16.77 -3.91 -2.59
N ARG A 237 -16.54 -3.12 -1.54
CA ARG A 237 -15.23 -2.97 -0.89
C ARG A 237 -15.44 -2.80 0.61
N TYR A 238 -14.51 -3.30 1.41
CA TYR A 238 -14.42 -2.93 2.81
C TYR A 238 -13.62 -1.65 3.02
N CYS A 239 -14.17 -0.76 3.85
CA CYS A 239 -13.46 0.38 4.41
C CYS A 239 -13.07 0.05 5.84
N PHE A 240 -11.77 -0.04 6.13
CA PHE A 240 -11.25 -0.23 7.48
C PHE A 240 -10.65 1.05 8.01
N VAL A 241 -10.97 1.44 9.24
CA VAL A 241 -10.39 2.60 9.91
C VAL A 241 -10.10 2.28 11.36
N ARG A 242 -9.18 3.04 11.96
CA ARG A 242 -8.98 2.95 13.41
C ARG A 242 -10.20 3.52 14.13
N PRO A 243 -10.58 2.96 15.29
CA PRO A 243 -11.48 3.62 16.22
C PRO A 243 -10.95 5.00 16.61
N TYR A 244 -11.83 5.85 17.11
CA TYR A 244 -11.44 7.18 17.52
C TYR A 244 -10.47 7.17 18.71
N GLU A 245 -9.34 7.84 18.53
CA GLU A 245 -8.52 8.29 19.64
C GLU A 245 -9.06 9.67 20.07
N TYR A 246 -9.45 9.81 21.34
CA TYR A 246 -9.84 11.10 21.90
C TYR A 246 -8.60 11.99 22.07
N SER A 247 -8.09 12.58 20.99
CA SER A 247 -7.00 13.57 21.05
C SER A 247 -7.16 14.67 19.97
N ASP A 248 -6.99 15.90 20.46
CA ASP A 248 -6.80 17.20 19.79
C ASP A 248 -7.65 17.50 18.54
N LEU A 249 -8.92 17.83 18.78
CA LEU A 249 -9.77 18.53 17.82
C LEU A 249 -9.08 19.85 17.41
N LYS A 250 -8.86 20.04 16.11
CA LYS A 250 -8.28 21.28 15.56
C LYS A 250 -9.39 22.23 15.14
N GLU A 251 -9.18 23.53 15.33
CA GLU A 251 -10.06 24.55 14.77
C GLU A 251 -9.85 24.70 13.25
N CYS A 252 -10.86 25.19 12.55
CA CYS A 252 -10.77 25.51 11.13
C CYS A 252 -10.16 26.88 10.90
N ASP A 253 -9.06 26.93 10.12
CA ASP A 253 -8.32 28.16 9.79
C ASP A 253 -9.19 29.28 9.18
N SER A 254 -10.30 28.92 8.53
CA SER A 254 -11.16 29.87 7.80
C SER A 254 -12.41 30.34 8.56
N VAL A 255 -12.78 29.72 9.68
CA VAL A 255 -13.98 30.08 10.46
C VAL A 255 -13.79 29.72 11.95
N SER A 256 -13.92 30.70 12.84
CA SER A 256 -13.81 30.49 14.29
C SER A 256 -14.94 29.59 14.83
N ASN A 257 -14.62 28.77 15.83
CA ASN A 257 -15.52 27.79 16.46
C ASN A 257 -16.03 26.64 15.55
N TYR A 258 -15.45 26.47 14.36
CA TYR A 258 -15.65 25.27 13.55
C TYR A 258 -14.53 24.27 13.85
N ILE A 259 -14.89 23.00 13.99
CA ILE A 259 -13.95 21.91 14.21
C ILE A 259 -13.58 21.30 12.87
N ARG A 260 -12.27 21.17 12.62
CA ARG A 260 -11.71 20.65 11.38
C ARG A 260 -11.66 19.13 11.38
N PHE A 261 -12.15 18.55 10.30
CA PHE A 261 -12.07 17.14 9.99
C PHE A 261 -11.41 16.96 8.64
N TRP A 262 -10.59 15.92 8.51
CA TRP A 262 -9.84 15.66 7.28
C TRP A 262 -10.48 14.55 6.44
N SER A 263 -11.36 13.74 7.03
CA SER A 263 -11.89 12.51 6.45
C SER A 263 -13.43 12.49 6.52
N PRO A 264 -14.15 11.99 5.50
CA PRO A 264 -13.61 11.47 4.24
C PRO A 264 -13.34 12.52 3.19
N ARG A 265 -13.78 13.75 3.46
CA ARG A 265 -13.38 14.96 2.76
C ARG A 265 -13.02 15.96 3.84
N ALA A 266 -12.01 16.78 3.56
CA ALA A 266 -11.66 17.86 4.46
C ALA A 266 -12.89 18.77 4.60
N SER A 267 -13.38 18.90 5.83
CA SER A 267 -14.61 19.62 6.15
C SER A 267 -14.48 20.26 7.53
N CYS A 268 -15.33 21.25 7.76
CA CYS A 268 -15.44 21.96 9.01
C CYS A 268 -16.87 21.80 9.53
N LEU A 269 -17.03 21.33 10.77
CA LEU A 269 -18.34 21.17 11.39
C LEU A 269 -18.54 22.13 12.55
N ARG A 270 -19.76 22.63 12.70
CA ARG A 270 -20.18 23.42 13.86
C ARG A 270 -21.65 23.19 14.15
N ALA A 271 -21.98 22.98 15.42
CA ALA A 271 -23.34 23.10 15.91
C ALA A 271 -23.78 24.57 15.86
N SER A 272 -24.83 24.82 15.10
CA SER A 272 -25.49 26.11 15.04
C SER A 272 -26.11 26.47 16.38
N ARG A 273 -26.32 27.77 16.63
CA ARG A 273 -27.07 28.26 17.79
C ARG A 273 -28.26 29.10 17.32
N GLY A 274 -29.36 29.07 18.09
CA GLY A 274 -30.51 29.93 17.84
C GLY A 274 -30.18 31.41 18.06
N VAL A 275 -31.15 32.28 17.78
CA VAL A 275 -31.04 33.72 18.06
C VAL A 275 -30.69 33.90 19.55
N GLU A 276 -29.68 34.73 19.85
CA GLU A 276 -29.18 35.00 21.21
C GLU A 276 -28.67 33.77 22.00
N GLY A 277 -28.32 32.67 21.31
CA GLY A 277 -27.77 31.48 21.96
C GLY A 277 -28.82 30.50 22.50
N SER A 278 -30.10 30.69 22.13
CA SER A 278 -31.21 29.80 22.48
C SER A 278 -31.13 28.42 21.78
N VAL A 279 -31.86 27.45 22.34
CA VAL A 279 -32.04 26.12 21.74
C VAL A 279 -32.66 26.25 20.34
N ILE A 280 -32.09 25.57 19.36
CA ILE A 280 -32.60 25.61 18.00
C ILE A 280 -33.93 24.85 17.93
N ARG A 281 -34.88 25.41 17.18
CA ARG A 281 -36.07 24.72 16.73
C ARG A 281 -36.30 25.07 15.26
N ALA A 282 -35.96 24.16 14.36
CA ALA A 282 -35.98 24.43 12.93
C ALA A 282 -36.57 23.27 12.14
N THR A 283 -37.39 23.58 11.13
CA THR A 283 -37.68 22.65 10.03
C THR A 283 -36.45 22.48 9.15
N TRP A 284 -36.43 21.46 8.29
CA TRP A 284 -35.30 21.21 7.37
C TRP A 284 -34.93 22.45 6.54
N ARG A 285 -35.92 23.17 5.99
CA ARG A 285 -35.70 24.39 5.20
C ARG A 285 -35.10 25.51 6.04
N GLN A 286 -35.61 25.70 7.26
CA GLN A 286 -35.07 26.71 8.19
C GLN A 286 -33.63 26.36 8.60
N ALA A 287 -33.32 25.08 8.79
CA ALA A 287 -31.95 24.63 9.08
C ALA A 287 -31.02 24.87 7.88
N LYS A 288 -31.48 24.59 6.65
CA LYS A 288 -30.74 24.92 5.42
C LYS A 288 -30.44 26.40 5.31
N ASP A 289 -31.45 27.26 5.49
CA ASP A 289 -31.30 28.71 5.43
C ASP A 289 -30.36 29.23 6.52
N LEU A 290 -30.37 28.60 7.70
CA LEU A 290 -29.48 28.96 8.79
C LEU A 290 -28.01 28.67 8.44
N CYS A 291 -27.70 27.48 7.90
CA CYS A 291 -26.33 27.18 7.47
C CYS A 291 -25.89 28.08 6.30
N ALA A 292 -26.78 28.34 5.34
CA ALA A 292 -26.48 29.17 4.18
C ALA A 292 -26.12 30.62 4.58
N LYS A 293 -26.77 31.19 5.60
CA LYS A 293 -26.43 32.53 6.13
C LYS A 293 -25.01 32.63 6.70
N GLU A 294 -24.43 31.52 7.15
CA GLU A 294 -23.05 31.46 7.63
C GLU A 294 -22.04 31.12 6.51
N GLY A 295 -22.48 31.04 5.24
CA GLY A 295 -21.64 30.62 4.13
C GLY A 295 -21.27 29.13 4.19
N THR A 296 -22.18 28.32 4.75
CA THR A 296 -22.01 26.88 4.95
C THR A 296 -23.25 26.13 4.45
N SER A 297 -23.23 24.80 4.52
CA SER A 297 -24.32 23.93 4.08
C SER A 297 -24.77 23.02 5.23
N LEU A 298 -25.94 22.38 5.09
CA LEU A 298 -26.31 21.27 5.97
C LEU A 298 -25.29 20.13 5.84
N MET A 299 -25.16 19.30 6.88
CA MET A 299 -24.30 18.11 6.86
C MET A 299 -24.54 17.26 5.61
N GLN A 300 -23.50 17.12 4.79
CA GLN A 300 -23.49 16.36 3.55
C GLN A 300 -22.85 14.98 3.78
N ARG A 301 -21.54 14.86 3.51
CA ARG A 301 -20.77 13.60 3.64
C ARG A 301 -19.43 13.77 4.33
N GLY A 302 -18.88 14.98 4.45
CA GLY A 302 -17.58 15.22 5.05
C GLY A 302 -17.51 14.87 6.54
N TRP A 303 -18.66 14.73 7.20
CA TRP A 303 -18.80 14.44 8.63
C TRP A 303 -18.78 12.94 8.99
N ARG A 304 -18.91 12.01 8.03
CA ARG A 304 -19.11 10.57 8.34
C ARG A 304 -18.00 9.93 9.17
N TYR A 305 -16.79 10.47 9.08
CA TYR A 305 -15.61 10.01 9.84
C TYR A 305 -15.25 10.98 10.97
N ALA A 306 -16.07 12.00 11.22
CA ALA A 306 -15.82 13.00 12.24
C ALA A 306 -16.17 12.46 13.63
N ASN A 307 -15.18 12.40 14.53
CA ASN A 307 -15.42 12.23 15.97
C ASN A 307 -15.93 13.55 16.59
N TYR A 308 -17.01 14.11 16.05
CA TYR A 308 -17.55 15.37 16.55
C TYR A 308 -18.34 15.08 17.83
N PRO A 309 -17.98 15.67 18.99
CA PRO A 309 -18.70 15.40 20.24
C PRO A 309 -20.20 15.66 20.13
N GLY A 310 -20.63 16.66 19.33
CA GLY A 310 -22.05 16.94 19.10
C GLY A 310 -22.84 15.79 18.48
N LEU A 311 -22.18 14.86 17.77
CA LEU A 311 -22.77 13.63 17.24
C LEU A 311 -22.85 12.50 18.27
N HIS A 312 -22.00 12.51 19.31
CA HIS A 312 -21.83 11.39 20.25
C HIS A 312 -22.26 11.69 21.71
N LEU A 313 -22.84 12.86 22.00
CA LEU A 313 -23.26 13.22 23.36
C LEU A 313 -24.49 12.39 23.80
N SER A 314 -24.23 11.35 24.59
CA SER A 314 -25.19 10.42 25.17
C SER A 314 -25.94 10.99 26.40
N ASN A 315 -26.77 12.01 26.20
CA ASN A 315 -27.80 12.33 27.21
C ASN A 315 -29.07 11.56 26.85
N ALA A 316 -29.31 10.47 27.59
CA ALA A 316 -30.18 9.35 27.28
C ALA A 316 -31.71 9.60 27.36
N SER A 317 -32.21 10.79 27.03
CA SER A 317 -33.65 11.10 27.18
C SER A 317 -34.36 11.70 25.97
N GLU A 318 -33.66 12.07 24.90
CA GLU A 318 -34.29 12.61 23.68
C GLU A 318 -33.72 11.95 22.43
N ILE A 319 -34.61 11.50 21.52
CA ILE A 319 -34.23 11.01 20.19
C ILE A 319 -33.57 12.17 19.45
N ARG A 320 -32.27 12.03 19.15
CA ARG A 320 -31.55 13.07 18.42
C ARG A 320 -31.86 12.93 16.94
N SER A 321 -32.20 14.06 16.33
CA SER A 321 -32.32 14.13 14.89
C SER A 321 -31.58 15.36 14.39
N GLU A 322 -30.73 15.17 13.40
CA GLU A 322 -30.01 16.24 12.71
C GLU A 322 -30.38 16.25 11.22
N PRO A 323 -30.65 17.43 10.63
CA PRO A 323 -30.97 17.52 9.22
C PRO A 323 -29.72 17.28 8.35
N LEU A 324 -29.84 16.42 7.34
CA LEU A 324 -28.81 16.21 6.33
C LEU A 324 -29.13 16.99 5.06
N GLY A 325 -28.10 17.47 4.36
CA GLY A 325 -28.19 18.15 3.04
C GLY A 325 -28.51 17.21 1.89
N LEU A 326 -29.35 16.20 2.14
CA LEU A 326 -29.73 15.14 1.21
C LEU A 326 -31.25 15.18 0.98
N ILE A 327 -31.65 15.03 -0.28
CA ILE A 327 -33.06 14.98 -0.68
C ILE A 327 -33.30 13.74 -1.53
N MET A 328 -34.36 13.00 -1.25
CA MET A 328 -34.80 11.87 -2.07
C MET A 328 -35.96 12.30 -2.97
N THR A 329 -35.83 12.11 -4.29
CA THR A 329 -36.92 12.34 -5.24
C THR A 329 -38.04 11.32 -5.00
N PRO A 330 -39.29 11.76 -4.72
CA PRO A 330 -40.43 10.87 -4.62
C PRO A 330 -40.64 10.09 -5.93
N GLY A 331 -40.86 8.78 -5.86
CA GLY A 331 -41.15 7.91 -7.02
C GLY A 331 -39.93 7.21 -7.65
N GLU A 332 -38.82 7.91 -7.86
CA GLU A 332 -37.64 7.33 -8.54
C GLU A 332 -36.64 6.66 -7.58
N LYS A 333 -36.79 6.89 -6.26
CA LYS A 333 -35.82 6.46 -5.23
C LYS A 333 -34.39 6.84 -5.64
N LEU A 334 -34.22 8.09 -6.06
CA LEU A 334 -32.94 8.72 -6.33
C LEU A 334 -32.69 9.74 -5.22
N MET A 335 -31.49 9.70 -4.65
CA MET A 335 -31.09 10.65 -3.61
C MET A 335 -30.07 11.62 -4.21
N TRP A 336 -30.14 12.88 -3.80
CA TRP A 336 -29.34 13.96 -4.32
C TRP A 336 -28.68 14.72 -3.18
N LEU A 337 -27.44 15.11 -3.39
CA LEU A 337 -26.77 16.16 -2.65
C LEU A 337 -27.05 17.49 -3.34
N ASP A 338 -27.50 18.45 -2.57
CA ASP A 338 -27.71 19.83 -3.00
C ASP A 338 -26.38 20.60 -2.82
N PHE A 339 -25.65 20.79 -3.92
CA PHE A 339 -24.44 21.62 -3.95
C PHE A 339 -24.74 22.96 -4.65
N ASP A 340 -23.94 23.99 -4.32
CA ASP A 340 -24.03 25.31 -4.97
C ASP A 340 -23.75 25.26 -6.48
N ASP A 341 -23.05 24.23 -6.99
CA ASP A 341 -22.71 24.01 -8.40
C ASP A 341 -23.59 22.97 -9.11
N GLY A 342 -24.60 22.42 -8.42
CA GLY A 342 -25.61 21.52 -8.99
C GLY A 342 -25.90 20.26 -8.17
N ASN A 343 -26.94 19.53 -8.54
CA ASN A 343 -27.35 18.31 -7.83
C ASN A 343 -26.46 17.12 -8.22
N ARG A 344 -25.88 16.43 -7.24
CA ARG A 344 -25.14 15.17 -7.47
C ARG A 344 -25.91 13.98 -6.92
N ALA A 345 -26.17 12.97 -7.76
CA ALA A 345 -26.80 11.74 -7.33
C ALA A 345 -25.93 11.00 -6.30
N VAL A 346 -26.58 10.51 -5.24
CA VAL A 346 -26.03 9.63 -4.22
C VAL A 346 -26.36 8.21 -4.60
N GLU A 347 -25.32 7.39 -4.77
CA GLU A 347 -25.51 5.99 -5.12
C GLU A 347 -26.20 5.23 -3.97
N ARG A 348 -27.09 4.30 -4.31
CA ARG A 348 -27.85 3.51 -3.30
C ARG A 348 -26.97 2.76 -2.31
N SER A 349 -25.79 2.35 -2.76
CA SER A 349 -24.72 1.74 -1.98
C SER A 349 -24.25 2.56 -0.78
N GLU A 350 -24.48 3.87 -0.80
CA GLU A 350 -24.04 4.79 0.24
C GLU A 350 -25.16 5.10 1.24
N TRP A 351 -26.35 4.54 1.05
CA TRP A 351 -27.49 4.81 1.89
C TRP A 351 -27.39 4.01 3.18
N THR A 352 -27.60 4.66 4.32
CA THR A 352 -27.55 4.03 5.65
C THR A 352 -28.93 4.01 6.30
N PHE A 353 -29.98 3.69 5.53
CA PHE A 353 -31.33 3.52 6.06
C PHE A 353 -31.49 2.15 6.71
N ARG A 354 -32.11 2.11 7.89
CA ARG A 354 -32.52 0.86 8.54
C ARG A 354 -33.57 0.08 7.74
N THR A 355 -34.45 0.80 7.05
CA THR A 355 -35.53 0.23 6.25
C THR A 355 -35.60 0.88 4.86
N HIS A 356 -35.93 0.08 3.84
CA HIS A 356 -36.03 0.53 2.45
C HIS A 356 -37.49 0.83 2.02
N THR A 357 -38.38 0.89 3.01
CA THR A 357 -39.78 1.26 2.89
C THR A 357 -39.94 2.70 3.35
N PHE A 358 -40.29 3.58 2.41
CA PHE A 358 -40.27 5.01 2.63
C PHE A 358 -41.70 5.57 2.62
N PRO A 359 -42.08 6.42 3.59
CA PRO A 359 -43.36 7.10 3.56
C PRO A 359 -43.46 7.98 2.30
N VAL A 360 -44.63 8.00 1.66
CA VAL A 360 -44.86 8.69 0.38
C VAL A 360 -44.58 10.20 0.45
N ASN A 361 -44.75 10.80 1.64
CA ASN A 361 -44.59 12.24 1.87
C ASN A 361 -43.23 12.63 2.48
N SER A 362 -42.30 11.68 2.63
CA SER A 362 -41.00 11.93 3.23
C SER A 362 -39.91 11.93 2.17
N SER A 363 -39.35 13.11 1.88
CA SER A 363 -38.30 13.31 0.87
C SER A 363 -37.02 13.90 1.44
N LEU A 364 -37.02 14.28 2.71
CA LEU A 364 -35.89 14.96 3.37
C LEU A 364 -35.18 13.96 4.27
N VAL A 365 -33.85 14.02 4.35
CA VAL A 365 -33.08 13.05 5.12
C VAL A 365 -32.64 13.66 6.45
N ALA A 366 -32.79 12.89 7.51
CA ALA A 366 -32.28 13.15 8.85
C ALA A 366 -31.30 12.04 9.27
N LEU A 367 -30.32 12.40 10.09
CA LEU A 367 -29.55 11.46 10.90
C LEU A 367 -30.29 11.27 12.22
N VAL A 368 -30.61 10.04 12.59
CA VAL A 368 -31.30 9.67 13.84
C VAL A 368 -30.59 8.45 14.41
N ASP A 369 -29.99 8.59 15.60
CA ASP A 369 -29.25 7.51 16.29
C ASP A 369 -28.27 6.77 15.36
N ASP A 370 -27.38 7.53 14.69
CA ASP A 370 -26.37 7.04 13.74
C ASP A 370 -26.91 6.43 12.42
N GLU A 371 -28.22 6.45 12.19
CA GLU A 371 -28.85 5.93 10.97
C GLU A 371 -29.56 7.03 10.17
N TRP A 372 -29.72 6.82 8.86
CA TRP A 372 -30.50 7.74 8.03
C TRP A 372 -31.99 7.43 8.14
N GLN A 373 -32.80 8.47 8.21
CA GLN A 373 -34.26 8.39 8.19
C GLN A 373 -34.85 9.44 7.27
N LEU A 374 -35.95 9.11 6.61
CA LEU A 374 -36.70 10.09 5.83
C LEU A 374 -37.75 10.76 6.70
N VAL A 375 -37.74 12.08 6.67
CA VAL A 375 -38.68 12.93 7.38
C VAL A 375 -39.48 13.79 6.40
N ASP A 376 -40.64 14.25 6.85
CA ASP A 376 -41.44 15.22 6.12
C ASP A 376 -40.92 16.65 6.35
N SER A 377 -41.53 17.62 5.66
CA SER A 377 -41.15 19.03 5.80
C SER A 377 -41.55 19.67 7.13
N ALA A 378 -42.45 19.05 7.90
CA ALA A 378 -42.95 19.55 9.18
C ALA A 378 -42.13 19.05 10.38
N HIS A 379 -41.28 18.03 10.18
CA HIS A 379 -40.36 17.53 11.21
C HIS A 379 -39.49 18.65 11.77
N VAL A 380 -39.39 18.69 13.09
CA VAL A 380 -38.71 19.74 13.84
C VAL A 380 -37.41 19.20 14.41
N PHE A 381 -36.30 19.83 14.03
CA PHE A 381 -34.96 19.53 14.52
C PHE A 381 -34.62 20.46 15.69
N TYR A 382 -34.03 19.87 16.73
CA TYR A 382 -33.55 20.57 17.92
C TYR A 382 -32.03 20.78 17.92
N ASN A 383 -31.34 20.15 16.96
CA ASN A 383 -29.92 20.28 16.73
C ASN A 383 -29.68 20.48 15.23
N VAL A 384 -28.85 21.46 14.88
CA VAL A 384 -28.45 21.72 13.50
C VAL A 384 -26.94 21.82 13.47
N ILE A 385 -26.31 20.97 12.68
CA ILE A 385 -24.87 20.98 12.46
C ILE A 385 -24.65 21.43 11.01
N CYS A 386 -23.84 22.47 10.83
CA CYS A 386 -23.46 22.95 9.51
C CYS A 386 -22.09 22.41 9.11
N GLU A 387 -21.94 22.13 7.82
CA GLU A 387 -20.72 21.66 7.17
C GLU A 387 -20.22 22.70 6.17
N LYS A 388 -18.92 23.01 6.25
CA LYS A 388 -18.19 23.76 5.22
C LYS A 388 -17.11 22.86 4.62
N ALA A 389 -17.20 22.63 3.31
CA ALA A 389 -16.19 21.86 2.58
C ALA A 389 -14.85 22.64 2.52
N VAL A 390 -13.74 21.93 2.68
CA VAL A 390 -12.38 22.45 2.51
C VAL A 390 -11.77 21.83 1.26
N HIS A 391 -11.47 22.66 0.27
CA HIS A 391 -10.76 22.21 -0.92
C HIS A 391 -9.26 22.10 -0.62
N LEU A 392 -8.73 20.89 -0.77
CA LEU A 392 -7.30 20.62 -0.68
C LEU A 392 -6.72 20.50 -2.09
N PRO A 393 -5.65 21.24 -2.43
CA PRO A 393 -5.00 21.10 -3.72
C PRO A 393 -4.44 19.68 -3.87
N ARG A 394 -4.40 19.20 -5.12
CA ARG A 394 -3.68 17.97 -5.46
C ARG A 394 -2.21 18.29 -5.58
N VAL A 395 -1.38 17.42 -5.01
CA VAL A 395 0.07 17.49 -5.17
C VAL A 395 0.42 17.07 -6.59
N ASN A 396 1.22 17.86 -7.29
CA ASN A 396 1.74 17.50 -8.61
C ASN A 396 3.18 17.00 -8.48
N LEU A 397 3.46 15.90 -9.16
CA LEU A 397 4.77 15.26 -9.23
C LEU A 397 5.30 15.38 -10.66
N THR A 398 6.55 15.82 -10.84
CA THR A 398 7.19 15.87 -12.16
C THR A 398 8.60 15.33 -12.08
N ILE A 399 8.96 14.37 -12.93
CA ILE A 399 10.33 13.85 -13.06
C ILE A 399 10.99 14.47 -14.28
N ARG A 400 12.25 14.89 -14.13
CA ARG A 400 13.11 15.41 -15.19
C ARG A 400 14.43 14.66 -15.22
N ASN A 401 15.00 14.50 -16.40
CA ASN A 401 16.34 13.98 -16.61
C ASN A 401 17.30 15.13 -16.92
N GLU A 402 18.14 15.49 -15.96
CA GLU A 402 19.12 16.58 -16.08
C GLU A 402 20.53 15.97 -15.98
N GLU A 403 21.28 16.03 -17.09
CA GLU A 403 22.68 15.56 -17.16
C GLU A 403 22.88 14.11 -16.66
N GLY A 404 21.91 13.22 -16.93
CA GLY A 404 21.97 11.82 -16.51
C GLY A 404 21.61 11.60 -15.04
N LYS A 405 20.96 12.57 -14.40
CA LYS A 405 20.35 12.45 -13.07
C LYS A 405 18.84 12.64 -13.18
N LEU A 406 18.10 11.78 -12.49
CA LEU A 406 16.64 11.88 -12.42
C LEU A 406 16.25 12.68 -11.18
N LEU A 407 15.60 13.83 -11.40
CA LEU A 407 15.11 14.73 -10.36
C LEU A 407 13.59 14.72 -10.36
N LEU A 408 12.99 14.48 -9.21
CA LEU A 408 11.56 14.64 -8.94
C LEU A 408 11.33 16.00 -8.27
N THR A 409 10.47 16.81 -8.86
CA THR A 409 9.96 18.05 -8.26
C THR A 409 8.53 17.84 -7.78
N VAL A 410 8.24 18.36 -6.59
CA VAL A 410 6.92 18.35 -5.95
C VAL A 410 6.48 19.79 -5.72
N ASP A 411 5.25 20.14 -6.08
CA ASP A 411 4.75 21.52 -5.95
C ASP A 411 4.37 21.94 -4.52
N ASP A 412 4.29 20.99 -3.60
CA ASP A 412 4.05 21.18 -2.18
C ASP A 412 5.29 20.78 -1.36
N SER A 413 5.91 21.76 -0.70
CA SER A 413 7.13 21.56 0.11
C SER A 413 6.87 20.86 1.45
N SER A 414 5.61 20.65 1.84
CA SER A 414 5.24 19.92 3.06
C SER A 414 5.24 18.40 2.89
N VAL A 415 5.27 17.92 1.64
CA VAL A 415 5.33 16.50 1.31
C VAL A 415 6.63 15.91 1.84
N LYS A 416 6.54 14.79 2.58
CA LYS A 416 7.70 14.10 3.11
C LYS A 416 8.19 13.05 2.12
N LYS A 417 9.49 12.77 2.15
CA LYS A 417 10.11 11.72 1.35
C LYS A 417 9.41 10.36 1.55
N ASP A 418 9.01 10.04 2.77
CA ASP A 418 8.44 8.74 3.12
C ASP A 418 7.05 8.51 2.51
N ASP A 419 6.39 9.59 2.06
CA ASP A 419 5.09 9.54 1.38
C ASP A 419 5.23 9.42 -0.15
N ILE A 420 6.46 9.29 -0.66
CA ILE A 420 6.78 9.18 -2.09
C ILE A 420 7.35 7.80 -2.39
N TRP A 421 6.71 7.09 -3.32
CA TRP A 421 7.20 5.80 -3.84
C TRP A 421 7.57 5.94 -5.30
N CYS A 422 8.85 5.70 -5.62
CA CYS A 422 9.35 5.75 -6.99
C CYS A 422 9.70 4.34 -7.50
N PHE A 423 9.52 4.15 -8.80
CA PHE A 423 9.68 2.88 -9.50
C PHE A 423 10.46 3.09 -10.81
N SER A 424 11.13 2.02 -11.25
CA SER A 424 11.74 1.91 -12.58
C SER A 424 11.19 0.68 -13.31
N ASP A 425 11.15 0.72 -14.63
CA ASP A 425 10.76 -0.40 -15.47
C ASP A 425 11.78 -1.57 -15.41
N SER A 426 11.40 -2.56 -14.61
CA SER A 426 11.84 -3.95 -14.74
C SER A 426 13.36 -4.17 -14.76
N VAL A 427 14.03 -4.02 -13.61
CA VAL A 427 15.32 -4.71 -13.33
C VAL A 427 15.11 -6.24 -13.26
N ILE A 428 13.87 -6.67 -13.10
CA ILE A 428 13.36 -8.05 -13.10
C ILE A 428 12.03 -8.04 -13.86
N PHE A 429 11.25 -9.13 -13.89
CA PHE A 429 9.99 -9.19 -14.65
C PHE A 429 8.85 -8.30 -14.07
N TYR A 430 9.17 -7.45 -13.08
CA TYR A 430 8.32 -6.43 -12.49
C TYR A 430 9.12 -5.15 -12.13
N PRO A 431 8.48 -3.95 -12.10
CA PRO A 431 9.05 -2.70 -11.64
C PRO A 431 9.70 -2.80 -10.28
N SER A 432 10.86 -2.16 -10.18
CA SER A 432 11.67 -2.20 -8.97
C SER A 432 11.56 -0.86 -8.26
N ARG A 433 11.39 -0.90 -6.92
CA ARG A 433 11.38 0.31 -6.10
C ARG A 433 12.74 0.99 -6.19
N VAL A 434 12.71 2.30 -6.38
CA VAL A 434 13.89 3.14 -6.52
C VAL A 434 14.11 3.92 -5.23
N GLN A 435 15.37 4.05 -4.83
CA GLN A 435 15.72 4.87 -3.68
C GLN A 435 15.49 6.35 -4.01
N VAL A 436 14.89 7.07 -3.07
CA VAL A 436 14.64 8.51 -3.16
C VAL A 436 15.48 9.19 -2.09
N SER A 437 16.18 10.26 -2.44
CA SER A 437 16.93 11.09 -1.50
C SER A 437 16.56 12.55 -1.70
N GLN A 438 16.20 13.25 -0.61
CA GLN A 438 15.92 14.68 -0.68
C GLN A 438 17.19 15.46 -1.03
N THR A 439 17.07 16.45 -1.90
CA THR A 439 18.19 17.35 -2.23
C THR A 439 18.31 18.45 -1.17
N GLN A 440 19.12 19.48 -1.43
CA GLN A 440 19.16 20.67 -0.59
C GLN A 440 17.88 21.52 -0.73
N VAL A 441 17.12 21.33 -1.82
CA VAL A 441 15.85 22.03 -2.06
C VAL A 441 14.72 21.17 -1.49
N PRO A 442 13.89 21.68 -0.55
CA PRO A 442 12.89 20.87 0.15
C PRO A 442 11.88 20.16 -0.77
N SER A 443 11.54 20.78 -1.90
CA SER A 443 10.58 20.31 -2.89
C SER A 443 11.19 19.42 -3.99
N GLU A 444 12.46 19.03 -3.85
CA GLU A 444 13.17 18.24 -4.85
C GLU A 444 13.80 16.98 -4.27
N TYR A 445 13.71 15.91 -5.05
CA TYR A 445 14.24 14.60 -4.68
C TYR A 445 15.02 13.99 -5.84
N LEU A 446 16.19 13.45 -5.54
CA LEU A 446 17.01 12.68 -6.45
C LEU A 446 16.58 11.21 -6.43
N LEU A 447 16.40 10.62 -7.61
CA LEU A 447 16.09 9.20 -7.79
C LEU A 447 17.39 8.41 -8.06
N GLY A 448 17.59 7.32 -7.33
CA GLY A 448 18.70 6.39 -7.55
C GLY A 448 18.49 5.57 -8.81
N THR A 449 19.23 5.85 -9.88
CA THR A 449 19.12 5.10 -11.13
C THR A 449 19.74 3.70 -10.99
N ILE A 450 18.98 2.66 -11.35
CA ILE A 450 19.39 1.25 -11.20
C ILE A 450 19.72 0.63 -12.57
N THR A 451 18.92 0.90 -13.60
CA THR A 451 19.05 0.37 -14.97
C THR A 451 18.51 1.38 -15.98
N GLU A 452 18.78 1.17 -17.28
CA GLU A 452 18.17 1.94 -18.36
C GLU A 452 16.68 1.62 -18.52
N GLY A 453 15.87 2.67 -18.62
CA GLY A 453 14.44 2.60 -18.92
C GLY A 453 13.63 3.70 -18.24
N TYR A 454 12.32 3.50 -18.17
CA TYR A 454 11.35 4.44 -17.62
C TYR A 454 11.28 4.46 -16.09
N TYR A 455 11.19 5.65 -15.51
CA TYR A 455 11.02 5.90 -14.08
C TYR A 455 9.76 6.72 -13.82
N TRP A 456 9.06 6.45 -12.72
CA TRP A 456 7.89 7.21 -12.27
C TRP A 456 7.74 7.16 -10.76
N CYS A 457 7.01 8.11 -10.19
CA CYS A 457 6.73 8.17 -8.77
C CYS A 457 5.24 8.35 -8.51
N ILE A 458 4.81 7.88 -7.35
CA ILE A 458 3.46 8.05 -6.83
C ILE A 458 3.56 8.70 -5.44
N HIS A 459 2.57 9.52 -5.11
CA HIS A 459 2.37 10.10 -3.79
C HIS A 459 0.94 9.84 -3.36
N SER A 460 0.77 9.38 -2.12
CA SER A 460 -0.53 9.25 -1.48
C SER A 460 -0.63 10.34 -0.44
N ASN A 461 -1.46 11.34 -0.71
CA ASN A 461 -1.71 12.38 0.26
C ASN A 461 -2.69 11.85 1.32
N SER A 462 -2.18 11.58 2.51
CA SER A 462 -2.96 11.05 3.65
C SER A 462 -4.03 12.01 4.19
N VAL A 463 -3.99 13.29 3.78
CA VAL A 463 -4.89 14.34 4.25
C VAL A 463 -6.06 14.57 3.29
N ASN A 464 -5.82 14.47 1.97
CA ASN A 464 -6.86 14.64 0.95
C ASN A 464 -7.30 13.30 0.31
N PHE A 465 -6.65 12.19 0.66
CA PHE A 465 -6.92 10.82 0.18
C PHE A 465 -6.92 10.69 -1.34
N THR A 466 -6.09 11.50 -2.01
CA THR A 466 -5.84 11.43 -3.44
C THR A 466 -4.45 10.87 -3.71
N VAL A 467 -4.37 10.09 -4.80
CA VAL A 467 -3.11 9.57 -5.32
C VAL A 467 -2.70 10.44 -6.49
N SER A 468 -1.47 10.91 -6.46
CA SER A 468 -0.85 11.63 -7.55
C SER A 468 0.24 10.77 -8.18
N GLU A 469 0.32 10.78 -9.51
CA GLU A 469 1.35 10.08 -10.28
C GLU A 469 2.16 11.09 -11.09
N SER A 470 3.47 10.88 -11.21
CA SER A 470 4.33 11.68 -12.08
C SER A 470 4.21 11.28 -13.55
N ASN A 471 4.82 12.07 -14.44
CA ASN A 471 5.18 11.58 -15.76
C ASN A 471 6.14 10.37 -15.67
N LYS A 472 6.14 9.54 -16.72
CA LYS A 472 7.15 8.50 -16.93
C LYS A 472 8.33 9.10 -17.69
N GLU A 473 9.50 9.08 -17.09
CA GLU A 473 10.72 9.67 -17.65
C GLU A 473 11.70 8.59 -18.09
N LEU A 474 12.23 8.69 -19.31
CA LEU A 474 13.19 7.71 -19.86
C LEU A 474 14.63 8.08 -19.46
N TYR A 475 15.31 7.13 -18.82
CA TYR A 475 16.72 7.23 -18.47
C TYR A 475 17.56 6.24 -19.27
N ILE A 476 18.51 6.76 -20.05
CA ILE A 476 19.51 5.97 -20.78
C ILE A 476 20.87 6.59 -20.47
N ARG A 477 21.80 5.77 -19.94
CA ARG A 477 23.15 6.23 -19.60
C ARG A 477 24.02 6.40 -20.84
N ASP A 478 24.03 5.40 -21.72
CA ASP A 478 24.74 5.41 -23.00
C ASP A 478 23.77 4.98 -24.11
N PRO A 479 23.41 5.89 -25.04
CA PRO A 479 22.55 5.57 -26.17
C PRO A 479 23.09 4.41 -27.04
N SER A 480 24.40 4.26 -27.13
CA SER A 480 25.07 3.23 -27.94
C SER A 480 24.82 1.83 -27.36
N ALA A 481 24.74 1.72 -26.04
CA ALA A 481 24.51 0.44 -25.34
C ALA A 481 23.11 -0.15 -25.61
N VAL A 482 22.15 0.67 -26.07
CA VAL A 482 20.77 0.24 -26.34
C VAL A 482 20.42 0.17 -27.83
N GLU A 483 21.40 0.41 -28.72
CA GLU A 483 21.18 0.52 -30.16
C GLU A 483 20.69 -0.79 -30.80
N ASN A 484 21.19 -1.93 -30.30
CA ASN A 484 20.79 -3.27 -30.73
C ASN A 484 19.98 -4.02 -29.66
N LEU A 485 19.36 -3.29 -28.73
CA LEU A 485 18.52 -3.87 -27.70
C LEU A 485 17.05 -3.93 -28.18
N TYR A 486 16.53 -5.13 -28.36
CA TYR A 486 15.18 -5.36 -28.86
C TYR A 486 14.24 -5.90 -27.79
N ALA A 487 13.02 -5.36 -27.77
CA ALA A 487 11.88 -5.91 -27.06
C ALA A 487 11.20 -6.97 -27.95
N ILE A 488 11.22 -8.22 -27.49
CA ILE A 488 10.75 -9.39 -28.23
C ILE A 488 9.60 -10.03 -27.45
N LYS A 489 8.40 -9.96 -28.01
CA LYS A 489 7.22 -10.62 -27.42
C LYS A 489 7.13 -12.03 -27.99
N ILE A 490 7.23 -13.02 -27.13
CA ILE A 490 7.10 -14.43 -27.48
C ILE A 490 5.84 -15.03 -26.88
N ARG A 491 5.29 -16.05 -27.53
CA ARG A 491 4.21 -16.88 -27.02
C ARG A 491 4.62 -18.34 -27.11
N ALA A 492 4.77 -18.97 -25.96
CA ALA A 492 5.10 -20.39 -25.85
C ALA A 492 3.83 -21.25 -25.92
N ARG A 493 3.95 -22.43 -26.55
CA ARG A 493 2.85 -23.42 -26.55
C ARG A 493 2.52 -23.94 -25.15
N ARG A 494 3.54 -24.18 -24.33
CA ARG A 494 3.43 -24.71 -22.95
C ARG A 494 3.34 -23.59 -21.93
N LYS A 495 2.54 -23.79 -20.87
CA LYS A 495 2.41 -22.83 -19.78
C LYS A 495 3.68 -22.84 -18.91
N TYR A 496 4.19 -21.67 -18.53
CA TYR A 496 5.26 -21.51 -17.55
C TYR A 496 4.72 -21.36 -16.11
N SER A 497 5.62 -21.39 -15.13
CA SER A 497 5.38 -21.01 -13.74
C SER A 497 6.60 -20.23 -13.23
N PHE A 498 6.49 -19.50 -12.12
CA PHE A 498 7.63 -18.71 -11.61
C PHE A 498 8.85 -19.60 -11.31
N GLU A 499 8.64 -20.83 -10.85
CA GLU A 499 9.69 -21.76 -10.48
C GLU A 499 10.51 -22.27 -11.66
N ASN A 500 9.99 -22.18 -12.90
CA ASN A 500 10.66 -22.70 -14.09
C ASN A 500 11.07 -21.63 -15.11
N LEU A 501 10.80 -20.36 -14.85
CA LEU A 501 11.08 -19.25 -15.78
C LEU A 501 12.55 -19.19 -16.19
N ASP A 502 13.49 -19.33 -15.26
CA ASP A 502 14.93 -19.23 -15.58
C ASP A 502 15.39 -20.35 -16.51
N LYS A 503 14.88 -21.57 -16.30
CA LYS A 503 15.16 -22.72 -17.16
C LYS A 503 14.56 -22.51 -18.55
N LEU A 504 13.31 -22.05 -18.62
CA LEU A 504 12.63 -21.77 -19.89
C LEU A 504 13.29 -20.61 -20.64
N SER A 505 13.76 -19.58 -19.94
CA SER A 505 14.47 -18.44 -20.52
C SER A 505 15.68 -18.88 -21.35
N LYS A 506 16.47 -19.82 -20.82
CA LYS A 506 17.63 -20.39 -21.54
C LYS A 506 17.22 -21.15 -22.80
N ILE A 507 16.13 -21.93 -22.73
CA ILE A 507 15.59 -22.67 -23.87
C ILE A 507 15.07 -21.71 -24.95
N TRP A 508 14.34 -20.66 -24.54
CA TRP A 508 13.85 -19.63 -25.45
C TRP A 508 14.98 -18.85 -26.10
N SER A 509 16.04 -18.55 -25.35
CA SER A 509 17.23 -17.87 -25.90
C SER A 509 17.86 -18.68 -27.02
N LYS A 510 18.09 -19.98 -26.81
CA LYS A 510 18.64 -20.88 -27.83
C LYS A 510 17.77 -20.93 -29.10
N LYS A 511 16.46 -21.11 -28.93
CA LYS A 511 15.50 -21.14 -30.04
C LYS A 511 15.44 -19.81 -30.79
N LEU A 512 15.48 -18.71 -30.06
CA LEU A 512 15.46 -17.37 -30.64
C LEU A 512 16.75 -17.09 -31.42
N SER A 513 17.92 -17.45 -30.88
CA SER A 513 19.20 -17.34 -31.60
C SER A 513 19.17 -18.11 -32.91
N GLU A 514 18.78 -19.38 -32.87
CA GLU A 514 18.70 -20.22 -34.06
C GLU A 514 17.74 -19.65 -35.11
N TYR A 515 16.55 -19.23 -34.70
CA TYR A 515 15.56 -18.62 -35.59
C TYR A 515 16.08 -17.34 -36.25
N LEU A 516 16.67 -16.43 -35.46
CA LEU A 516 17.21 -15.16 -35.95
C LEU A 516 18.38 -15.37 -36.91
N TYR A 517 19.26 -16.33 -36.61
CA TYR A 517 20.37 -16.73 -37.46
C TYR A 517 19.87 -17.24 -38.82
N LEU A 518 19.06 -18.30 -38.81
CA LEU A 518 18.58 -18.95 -40.02
C LEU A 518 17.81 -17.98 -40.90
N ARG A 519 16.96 -17.15 -40.29
CA ARG A 519 16.20 -16.15 -41.01
C ARG A 519 17.11 -15.08 -41.63
N THR A 520 18.08 -14.57 -40.89
CA THR A 520 19.01 -13.56 -41.42
C THR A 520 19.81 -14.11 -42.60
N HIS A 521 20.41 -15.28 -42.45
CA HIS A 521 21.21 -15.91 -43.50
C HIS A 521 20.37 -16.27 -44.73
N TYR A 522 19.16 -16.79 -44.53
CA TYR A 522 18.23 -17.06 -45.64
C TYR A 522 17.91 -15.77 -46.41
N LEU A 523 17.56 -14.68 -45.71
CA LEU A 523 17.22 -13.41 -46.35
C LEU A 523 18.42 -12.80 -47.09
N GLN A 524 19.64 -12.94 -46.57
CA GLN A 524 20.87 -12.47 -47.22
C GLN A 524 21.18 -13.26 -48.50
N GLN A 525 20.90 -14.57 -48.52
CA GLN A 525 21.20 -15.43 -49.67
C GLN A 525 20.10 -15.44 -50.74
N TYR A 526 18.83 -15.48 -50.33
CA TYR A 526 17.68 -15.72 -51.21
C TYR A 526 16.71 -14.54 -51.32
N GLY A 527 16.88 -13.49 -50.52
CA GLY A 527 15.96 -12.35 -50.46
C GLY A 527 14.68 -12.67 -49.68
N GLN A 528 13.57 -11.99 -50.00
CA GLN A 528 12.33 -12.10 -49.23
C GLN A 528 11.62 -13.47 -49.41
N PHE A 529 10.88 -13.88 -48.37
CA PHE A 529 9.99 -15.03 -48.46
C PHE A 529 8.87 -14.78 -49.47
N LYS A 530 8.50 -15.82 -50.22
CA LYS A 530 7.40 -15.78 -51.20
C LYS A 530 6.00 -15.76 -50.56
N THR A 531 5.92 -16.03 -49.27
CA THR A 531 4.69 -16.17 -48.48
C THR A 531 4.81 -15.37 -47.20
N GLN A 532 3.67 -14.99 -46.63
CA GLN A 532 3.56 -14.37 -45.31
C GLN A 532 3.03 -15.35 -44.26
N ASP A 533 2.66 -16.58 -44.64
CA ASP A 533 2.20 -17.60 -43.70
C ASP A 533 3.36 -18.04 -42.79
N VAL A 534 3.14 -17.91 -41.48
CA VAL A 534 4.16 -18.14 -40.46
C VAL A 534 4.64 -19.60 -40.42
N LYS A 535 3.77 -20.56 -40.73
CA LYS A 535 4.11 -21.99 -40.76
C LYS A 535 4.88 -22.34 -42.02
N GLU A 536 4.46 -21.83 -43.17
CA GLU A 536 5.19 -22.05 -44.42
C GLU A 536 6.61 -21.45 -44.34
N ILE A 537 6.76 -20.28 -43.72
CA ILE A 537 8.07 -19.68 -43.44
C ILE A 537 8.92 -20.59 -42.53
N GLU A 538 8.33 -21.16 -41.47
CA GLU A 538 9.03 -22.10 -40.60
C GLU A 538 9.51 -23.34 -41.36
N ASP A 539 8.66 -23.92 -42.22
CA ASP A 539 9.02 -25.10 -43.03
C ASP A 539 10.14 -24.81 -44.03
N VAL A 540 10.12 -23.63 -44.67
CA VAL A 540 11.21 -23.16 -45.54
C VAL A 540 12.52 -23.03 -44.75
N LEU A 541 12.47 -22.43 -43.56
CA LEU A 541 13.65 -22.27 -42.70
C LEU A 541 14.19 -23.61 -42.18
N LYS A 542 13.30 -24.56 -41.85
CA LYS A 542 13.70 -25.94 -41.48
C LYS A 542 14.39 -26.66 -42.63
N LYS A 543 13.88 -26.51 -43.86
CA LYS A 543 14.54 -27.06 -45.04
C LYS A 543 15.91 -26.42 -45.27
N TYR A 544 15.98 -25.09 -45.18
CA TYR A 544 17.24 -24.36 -45.29
C TYR A 544 18.29 -24.81 -44.26
N LYS A 545 17.89 -24.99 -42.99
CA LYS A 545 18.74 -25.52 -41.92
C LYS A 545 19.38 -26.86 -42.29
N HIS A 546 18.64 -27.76 -42.95
CA HIS A 546 19.17 -29.04 -43.40
C HIS A 546 20.17 -28.92 -44.56
N GLU A 547 20.04 -27.88 -45.39
CA GLU A 547 20.89 -27.67 -46.57
C GLU A 547 22.17 -26.87 -46.26
N SER A 548 22.11 -25.91 -45.33
CA SER A 548 23.21 -24.96 -45.05
C SER A 548 24.21 -25.43 -43.99
N GLY A 549 24.01 -26.60 -43.37
CA GLY A 549 24.83 -27.09 -42.26
C GLY A 549 24.36 -26.62 -40.86
N GLY A 550 23.33 -25.76 -40.81
CA GLY A 550 22.67 -25.34 -39.59
C GLY A 550 23.38 -24.23 -38.82
N TRP A 551 22.84 -23.94 -37.64
CA TRP A 551 23.35 -22.97 -36.66
C TRP A 551 24.20 -23.71 -35.60
N SER A 552 25.31 -23.12 -35.16
CA SER A 552 26.10 -23.62 -34.03
C SER A 552 25.71 -22.86 -32.75
N ASP A 553 25.74 -23.54 -31.59
CA ASP A 553 25.55 -22.89 -30.28
C ASP A 553 26.60 -21.77 -30.01
N ASP A 554 27.73 -21.78 -30.73
CA ASP A 554 28.80 -20.78 -30.63
C ASP A 554 28.54 -19.51 -31.47
N ASP A 555 27.51 -19.48 -32.31
CA ASP A 555 27.17 -18.28 -33.09
C ASP A 555 26.48 -17.25 -32.16
N ASP A 556 27.22 -16.20 -31.81
CA ASP A 556 26.83 -15.11 -30.90
C ASP A 556 25.70 -14.22 -31.47
N VAL A 557 24.48 -14.76 -31.55
CA VAL A 557 23.30 -14.07 -32.11
C VAL A 557 22.57 -13.25 -31.03
N VAL A 558 22.21 -13.90 -29.93
CA VAL A 558 21.60 -13.26 -28.75
C VAL A 558 22.68 -13.18 -27.67
N LEU A 559 23.30 -12.00 -27.57
CA LEU A 559 24.41 -11.75 -26.64
C LEU A 559 23.95 -11.67 -25.19
N TYR A 560 22.73 -11.18 -24.98
CA TYR A 560 22.13 -11.04 -23.67
C TYR A 560 20.62 -11.14 -23.79
N GLN A 561 19.97 -11.81 -22.83
CA GLN A 561 18.51 -11.89 -22.75
C GLN A 561 18.04 -11.69 -21.31
N LYS A 562 16.93 -10.96 -21.17
CA LYS A 562 16.26 -10.74 -19.91
C LYS A 562 14.74 -10.80 -20.05
N ILE A 563 14.08 -11.50 -19.15
CA ILE A 563 12.62 -11.45 -19.03
C ILE A 563 12.22 -10.10 -18.43
N LYS A 564 11.50 -9.29 -19.20
CA LYS A 564 11.01 -7.98 -18.77
C LYS A 564 9.56 -8.00 -18.33
N ARG A 565 8.72 -8.83 -18.96
CA ARG A 565 7.31 -9.01 -18.59
C ARG A 565 6.84 -10.45 -18.72
N VAL A 566 5.96 -10.86 -17.82
CA VAL A 566 5.22 -12.13 -17.84
C VAL A 566 3.72 -11.82 -17.79
N TYR A 567 2.91 -12.67 -18.39
CA TYR A 567 1.47 -12.46 -18.50
C TYR A 567 0.64 -13.55 -17.79
N LEU A 568 -0.62 -13.23 -17.45
CA LEU A 568 -1.56 -14.09 -16.74
C LEU A 568 -1.95 -15.36 -17.52
N ASP A 569 -1.83 -15.35 -18.85
CA ASP A 569 -2.06 -16.53 -19.69
C ASP A 569 -1.00 -17.64 -19.50
N ARG A 570 0.08 -17.31 -18.79
CA ARG A 570 1.24 -18.17 -18.51
C ARG A 570 1.92 -18.69 -19.78
N LYS A 571 1.73 -18.04 -20.92
CA LYS A 571 2.30 -18.45 -22.21
C LYS A 571 3.05 -17.32 -22.90
N THR A 572 2.60 -16.10 -22.68
CA THR A 572 3.18 -14.92 -23.30
C THR A 572 4.26 -14.33 -22.40
N VAL A 573 5.37 -13.88 -22.99
CA VAL A 573 6.49 -13.23 -22.28
C VAL A 573 7.05 -12.10 -23.15
N LEU A 574 7.44 -11.00 -22.52
CA LEU A 574 8.26 -9.95 -23.15
C LEU A 574 9.70 -10.09 -22.68
N LEU A 575 10.61 -10.26 -23.64
CA LEU A 575 12.04 -10.33 -23.43
C LEU A 575 12.69 -9.04 -23.91
N HIS A 576 13.73 -8.58 -23.23
CA HIS A 576 14.73 -7.72 -23.86
C HIS A 576 15.92 -8.58 -24.25
N ALA A 577 16.32 -8.50 -25.51
CA ALA A 577 17.45 -9.22 -26.04
C ALA A 577 18.42 -8.26 -26.72
N LEU A 578 19.69 -8.31 -26.33
CA LEU A 578 20.78 -7.66 -27.06
C LEU A 578 21.16 -8.58 -28.20
N ILE A 579 20.99 -8.09 -29.42
CA ILE A 579 21.22 -8.86 -30.64
C ILE A 579 22.52 -8.39 -31.27
N SER A 580 23.29 -9.31 -31.85
CA SER A 580 24.48 -8.96 -32.62
C SER A 580 24.13 -7.99 -33.77
N SER A 581 25.04 -7.06 -34.06
CA SER A 581 24.87 -6.08 -35.14
C SER A 581 24.76 -6.69 -36.54
N GLU A 582 25.20 -7.94 -36.69
CA GLU A 582 25.19 -8.67 -37.97
C GLU A 582 23.83 -9.32 -38.26
N VAL A 583 22.94 -9.37 -37.26
CA VAL A 583 21.66 -10.07 -37.32
C VAL A 583 20.53 -9.08 -37.58
N MET A 584 19.64 -9.41 -38.51
CA MET A 584 18.51 -8.54 -38.85
C MET A 584 17.35 -8.73 -37.87
N PRO A 585 16.63 -7.66 -37.50
CA PRO A 585 15.39 -7.77 -36.72
C PRO A 585 14.39 -8.64 -37.46
N SER A 586 13.80 -9.61 -36.77
CA SER A 586 12.83 -10.52 -37.40
C SER A 586 11.42 -9.94 -37.39
N SER A 587 10.67 -10.21 -38.46
CA SER A 587 9.21 -10.10 -38.44
C SER A 587 8.61 -11.18 -37.53
N PRO A 588 7.29 -11.15 -37.27
CA PRO A 588 6.60 -12.24 -36.59
C PRO A 588 6.88 -13.60 -37.25
N GLY A 589 6.93 -14.65 -36.44
CA GLY A 589 7.52 -15.95 -36.81
C GLY A 589 7.10 -17.09 -35.89
N LEU A 590 7.26 -18.32 -36.36
CA LEU A 590 7.14 -19.53 -35.54
C LEU A 590 8.45 -20.33 -35.65
N TRP A 591 8.98 -20.77 -34.51
CA TRP A 591 10.13 -21.66 -34.46
C TRP A 591 10.01 -22.64 -33.30
N ASP A 592 9.87 -23.93 -33.61
CA ASP A 592 9.84 -25.01 -32.61
C ASP A 592 8.87 -24.73 -31.44
N ASP A 593 7.58 -24.55 -31.74
CA ASP A 593 6.52 -24.22 -30.76
C ASP A 593 6.71 -22.88 -30.01
N LEU A 594 7.62 -22.02 -30.47
CA LEU A 594 7.81 -20.66 -29.97
C LEU A 594 7.37 -19.65 -31.03
N GLU A 595 6.27 -18.97 -30.77
CA GLU A 595 5.78 -17.90 -31.64
C GLU A 595 6.47 -16.59 -31.25
N VAL A 596 7.20 -15.97 -32.18
CA VAL A 596 7.68 -14.59 -32.08
C VAL A 596 6.55 -13.69 -32.57
N VAL A 597 5.85 -13.04 -31.64
CA VAL A 597 4.71 -12.15 -31.95
C VAL A 597 5.20 -10.84 -32.55
N TYR A 598 6.29 -10.28 -32.00
CA TYR A 598 7.01 -9.16 -32.60
C TYR A 598 8.42 -9.05 -32.03
N MET A 599 9.27 -8.33 -32.75
CA MET A 599 10.56 -7.83 -32.30
C MET A 599 10.69 -6.36 -32.69
N ARG A 600 10.92 -5.48 -31.72
CA ARG A 600 11.02 -4.02 -31.94
C ARG A 600 12.16 -3.43 -31.12
N PRO A 601 12.81 -2.35 -31.57
CA PRO A 601 13.79 -1.66 -30.75
C PRO A 601 13.16 -1.21 -29.43
N THR A 602 13.92 -1.31 -28.34
CA THR A 602 13.39 -1.10 -26.99
C THR A 602 13.07 0.36 -26.70
N TYR A 603 14.03 1.25 -26.95
CA TYR A 603 13.94 2.66 -26.59
C TYR A 603 14.22 3.62 -27.76
N HIS A 604 15.10 3.21 -28.68
CA HIS A 604 15.52 4.03 -29.82
C HIS A 604 15.33 3.24 -31.11
N CYS A 605 14.65 3.82 -32.11
CA CYS A 605 14.65 3.26 -33.46
C CYS A 605 15.93 3.72 -34.15
N LYS A 606 16.70 2.81 -34.76
CA LYS A 606 17.73 3.23 -35.74
C LYS A 606 17.01 3.96 -36.87
N GLY A 607 16.97 5.28 -36.80
CA GLY A 607 16.43 6.09 -37.87
C GLY A 607 17.32 5.89 -39.09
N PHE A 608 16.75 5.38 -40.18
CA PHE A 608 17.14 5.94 -41.47
C PHE A 608 16.98 7.45 -41.33
N GLY A 609 18.07 8.20 -41.58
CA GLY A 609 18.17 9.62 -41.25
C GLY A 609 16.90 10.41 -41.60
N ASN A 610 16.55 11.33 -40.69
CA ASN A 610 15.46 12.31 -40.80
C ASN A 610 14.03 11.77 -40.61
N VAL A 611 13.69 11.36 -39.39
CA VAL A 611 12.32 11.54 -38.88
C VAL A 611 12.43 12.20 -37.50
N LEU A 612 11.73 13.32 -37.34
CA LEU A 612 11.58 14.03 -36.06
C LEU A 612 11.28 13.02 -34.96
N THR A 613 12.19 12.93 -33.99
CA THR A 613 12.01 12.23 -32.73
C THR A 613 10.82 12.85 -32.01
N SER A 614 9.64 12.27 -32.21
CA SER A 614 8.50 12.58 -31.37
C SER A 614 8.76 11.97 -29.98
N HIS A 615 8.53 12.75 -28.93
CA HIS A 615 8.61 12.26 -27.56
C HIS A 615 7.68 11.06 -27.38
N LEU A 616 8.25 9.89 -27.11
CA LEU A 616 7.52 8.68 -26.74
C LEU A 616 6.80 8.95 -25.40
N GLY A 617 5.47 9.09 -25.45
CA GLY A 617 4.63 9.47 -24.31
C GLY A 617 3.28 10.09 -24.66
N LYS A 618 3.06 10.54 -25.91
CA LYS A 618 1.72 10.93 -26.38
C LYS A 618 0.98 9.72 -26.95
N SER A 619 0.06 9.13 -26.17
CA SER A 619 -0.94 8.21 -26.72
C SER A 619 -1.93 9.00 -27.56
N TYR A 620 -1.94 8.80 -28.88
CA TYR A 620 -3.08 9.24 -29.69
C TYR A 620 -4.24 8.27 -29.45
N ARG A 621 -5.38 8.79 -28.96
CA ARG A 621 -6.67 8.11 -29.11
C ARG A 621 -6.95 8.03 -30.62
N TYR A 622 -6.87 6.84 -31.19
CA TYR A 622 -7.58 6.59 -32.44
C TYR A 622 -9.08 6.56 -32.10
N ARG A 623 -9.86 7.38 -32.82
CA ARG A 623 -11.32 7.44 -32.71
C ARG A 623 -11.96 6.13 -33.08
#